data_AF-Q8XSD1-F1
#
_entry.id   AF-Q8XSD1-F1
#
_cell.length_a   1.000
_cell.length_b   1.000
_cell.length_c   1.000
_cell.angle_alpha   90.00
_cell.angle_beta   90.00
_cell.angle_gamma   90.00
#
_symmetry.space_group_name_H-M   'P 1'
#
loop_
_entity.id
_entity.type
_entity.pdbx_description
1 polymer ?
#
loop_
_entity_poly.entity_id
_entity_poly.type
_entity_poly.pdbx_seq_one_letter_code
_entity_poly.pdbx_strand_id
1 'polypeptide(L)'
;MDYLPEAARITMPGGEIVVNGNLANKFFTNRPTLEQLDAMGLAIKYDGPLLGEFSGMKFARTDGSPLATGSMRSIVFVKKGRLQ
;
A
#
# COMPACT_ATOMS: atom_id res chain seq x y z
N MET A 1 -14.38 -1.59 1.25
CA MET A 1 -13.61 -2.85 1.20
C MET A 1 -12.34 -2.55 1.95
N ASP A 2 -12.23 -3.03 3.18
CA ASP A 2 -11.08 -2.76 4.03
C ASP A 2 -10.01 -3.82 3.71
N TYR A 3 -9.15 -3.49 2.75
CA TYR A 3 -8.14 -4.42 2.24
C TYR A 3 -6.95 -4.61 3.20
N LEU A 4 -6.65 -3.58 4.01
CA LEU A 4 -5.45 -3.56 4.82
C LEU A 4 -5.50 -4.47 6.06
N PRO A 5 -6.63 -4.61 6.79
CA PRO A 5 -6.71 -5.53 7.93
C PRO A 5 -6.44 -6.99 7.54
N GLU A 6 -7.01 -7.45 6.42
CA GLU A 6 -6.80 -8.82 5.96
C GLU A 6 -5.38 -9.04 5.45
N ALA A 7 -4.82 -8.08 4.72
CA ALA A 7 -3.41 -8.11 4.32
C ALA A 7 -2.51 -8.19 5.57
N ALA A 8 -2.76 -7.36 6.59
CA ALA A 8 -2.02 -7.39 7.85
C ALA A 8 -2.13 -8.73 8.59
N ARG A 9 -3.25 -9.45 8.46
CA ARG A 9 -3.48 -10.74 9.11
C ARG A 9 -2.67 -11.87 8.48
N ILE A 10 -2.53 -11.87 7.15
CA ILE A 10 -1.82 -12.92 6.41
C ILE A 10 -0.32 -12.64 6.23
N THR A 11 0.12 -11.39 6.36
CA THR A 11 1.54 -11.03 6.26
C THR A 11 2.30 -11.50 7.50
N MET A 12 3.36 -12.28 7.27
CA MET A 12 4.27 -12.71 8.33
C MET A 12 5.05 -11.51 8.91
N PRO A 13 5.49 -11.58 10.17
CA PRO A 13 6.33 -10.54 10.76
C PRO A 13 7.59 -10.28 9.92
N GLY A 14 7.92 -9.00 9.69
CA GLY A 14 8.99 -8.58 8.78
C GLY A 14 8.59 -8.56 7.30
N GLY A 15 7.42 -9.10 6.94
CA GLY A 15 6.88 -9.03 5.59
C GLY A 15 6.34 -7.65 5.23
N GLU A 16 6.21 -7.40 3.93
CA GLU A 16 5.82 -6.11 3.37
C GLU A 16 4.50 -6.20 2.61
N ILE A 17 3.69 -5.15 2.75
CA ILE A 17 2.46 -4.92 1.99
C ILE A 17 2.70 -3.68 1.15
N VAL A 18 2.76 -3.85 -0.16
CA VAL A 18 2.95 -2.75 -1.10
C VAL A 18 1.62 -2.37 -1.74
N VAL A 19 1.26 -1.10 -1.60
CA VAL A 19 0.08 -0.52 -2.24
C VAL A 19 0.53 0.45 -3.32
N ASN A 20 0.24 0.10 -4.58
CA ASN A 20 0.47 0.97 -5.72
C ASN A 20 -0.85 1.64 -6.13
N GLY A 21 -0.89 2.96 -6.14
CA GLY A 21 -2.10 3.72 -6.46
C GLY A 21 -1.81 5.17 -6.80
N ASN A 22 -2.82 5.89 -7.24
CA ASN A 22 -2.75 7.34 -7.43
C ASN A 22 -3.78 8.04 -6.52
N LEU A 23 -3.73 9.36 -6.44
CA LEU A 23 -4.62 10.15 -5.57
C LEU A 23 -6.10 10.09 -5.97
N ALA A 24 -6.42 9.60 -7.18
CA ALA A 24 -7.80 9.35 -7.58
C ALA A 24 -8.37 8.04 -7.00
N ASN A 25 -7.50 7.18 -6.43
CA ASN A 25 -7.92 5.95 -5.79
C ASN A 25 -8.33 6.21 -4.33
N LYS A 26 -9.60 5.92 -4.01
CA LYS A 26 -10.16 6.05 -2.66
C LYS A 26 -9.39 5.26 -1.59
N PHE A 27 -8.74 4.16 -1.97
CA PHE A 27 -7.92 3.34 -1.08
C PHE A 27 -6.56 3.98 -0.76
N PHE A 28 -6.14 4.93 -1.59
CA PHE A 28 -4.90 5.69 -1.41
C PHE A 28 -5.15 7.02 -0.68
N THR A 29 -6.36 7.58 -0.78
CA THR A 29 -6.76 8.79 -0.05
C THR A 29 -7.29 8.49 1.36
N ASN A 30 -8.07 7.42 1.56
CA ASN A 30 -8.51 6.97 2.89
C ASN A 30 -7.43 6.12 3.56
N ARG A 31 -6.24 6.70 3.75
CA ARG A 31 -5.15 6.05 4.47
C ARG A 31 -5.49 5.90 5.96
N PRO A 32 -5.25 4.74 6.57
CA PRO A 32 -5.38 4.58 8.02
C PRO A 32 -4.43 5.51 8.77
N THR A 33 -4.84 5.95 9.96
CA THR A 33 -3.98 6.73 10.85
C THR A 33 -2.83 5.87 11.39
N LEU A 34 -1.79 6.53 11.93
CA LEU A 34 -0.69 5.81 12.57
C LEU A 34 -1.16 4.89 13.71
N GLU A 35 -2.14 5.32 14.50
CA GLU A 35 -2.75 4.50 15.56
C GLU A 35 -3.48 3.27 15.00
N GLN A 36 -4.22 3.42 13.90
CA GLN A 36 -4.88 2.31 13.24
C GLN A 36 -3.87 1.31 12.65
N LEU A 37 -2.78 1.81 12.05
CA LEU A 37 -1.68 0.96 11.57
C LEU A 37 -1.02 0.20 12.72
N ASP A 38 -0.77 0.88 13.85
CA ASP A 38 -0.20 0.26 15.03
C ASP A 38 -1.09 -0.84 15.61
N ALA A 39 -2.40 -0.60 15.70
CA ALA A 39 -3.38 -1.60 16.12
C ALA A 39 -3.42 -2.84 15.19
N MET A 40 -3.07 -2.68 13.91
CA MET A 40 -2.91 -3.78 12.94
C MET A 40 -1.52 -4.44 12.99
N GLY A 41 -0.60 -3.93 13.82
CA GLY A 41 0.80 -4.35 13.86
C GLY A 41 1.57 -3.98 12.59
N LEU A 42 1.21 -2.86 11.95
CA LEU A 42 1.86 -2.32 10.76
C LEU A 42 2.60 -1.02 11.07
N ALA A 43 3.64 -0.74 10.29
CA ALA A 43 4.30 0.56 10.22
C ALA A 43 4.49 0.99 8.76
N ILE A 44 4.56 2.29 8.51
CA ILE A 44 4.92 2.81 7.18
C ILE A 44 6.44 2.71 7.03
N LYS A 45 6.88 1.94 6.04
CA LYS A 45 8.29 1.85 5.63
C LYS A 45 8.63 2.86 4.53
N TYR A 46 7.68 3.13 3.64
CA TYR A 46 7.84 4.05 2.51
C TYR A 46 6.51 4.67 2.10
N ASP A 47 6.52 5.94 1.69
CA ASP A 47 5.38 6.64 1.13
C ASP A 47 5.90 7.70 0.13
N GLY A 48 5.74 7.43 -1.17
CA GLY A 48 6.45 8.22 -2.17
C GLY A 48 6.07 7.93 -3.61
N PRO A 49 6.90 8.39 -4.56
CA PRO A 49 6.82 7.99 -5.96
C PRO A 49 6.71 6.47 -6.14
N LEU A 50 6.25 6.02 -7.31
CA LEU A 50 6.19 4.60 -7.62
C LEU A 50 7.58 3.95 -7.47
N LEU A 51 7.68 2.85 -6.72
CA LEU A 51 8.94 2.12 -6.60
C LEU A 51 9.39 1.59 -7.97
N GLY A 52 10.70 1.62 -8.21
CA GLY A 52 11.29 1.29 -9.50
C GLY A 52 10.93 -0.12 -9.99
N GLU A 53 10.75 -1.08 -9.08
CA GLU A 53 10.33 -2.45 -9.38
C GLU A 53 8.94 -2.54 -10.01
N PHE A 54 8.06 -1.55 -9.77
CA PHE A 54 6.72 -1.48 -10.37
C PHE A 54 6.64 -0.52 -11.57
N SER A 55 7.74 0.14 -11.94
CA SER A 55 7.74 1.13 -13.04
C SER A 55 7.38 0.54 -14.41
N GLY A 56 7.67 -0.75 -14.62
CA GLY A 56 7.32 -1.49 -15.84
C GLY A 56 5.88 -2.01 -15.88
N MET A 57 5.10 -1.85 -14.81
CA MET A 57 3.72 -2.34 -14.76
C MET A 57 2.77 -1.45 -15.57
N LYS A 58 1.76 -2.08 -16.18
CA LYS A 58 0.65 -1.39 -16.82
C LYS A 58 -0.47 -1.20 -15.81
N PHE A 59 -0.81 0.05 -15.53
CA PHE A 59 -1.93 0.40 -14.66
C PHE A 59 -3.13 0.79 -15.52
N ALA A 60 -4.32 0.30 -15.16
CA ALA A 60 -5.55 0.60 -15.86
C ALA A 60 -6.67 0.91 -14.86
N ARG A 61 -7.61 1.75 -15.28
CA ARG A 61 -8.86 2.00 -14.57
C ARG A 61 -9.79 0.78 -14.72
N THR A 62 -10.88 0.77 -13.95
CA THR A 62 -11.91 -0.28 -14.03
C THR A 62 -12.57 -0.39 -15.41
N ASP A 63 -12.59 0.71 -16.17
CA ASP A 63 -13.08 0.74 -17.56
C ASP A 63 -12.03 0.27 -18.59
N GLY A 64 -10.84 -0.14 -18.15
CA GLY A 64 -9.75 -0.60 -19.00
C GLY A 64 -8.86 0.51 -19.59
N SER A 65 -9.21 1.78 -19.38
CA SER A 65 -8.38 2.89 -19.86
C SER A 65 -7.05 2.99 -19.10
N PRO A 66 -5.94 3.33 -19.77
CA PRO A 66 -4.62 3.35 -19.13
C PRO A 66 -4.50 4.48 -18.11
N LEU A 67 -3.78 4.20 -17.03
CA LEU A 67 -3.29 5.17 -16.06
C LEU A 67 -1.82 5.48 -16.36
N ALA A 68 -1.50 6.77 -16.39
CA ALA A 68 -0.13 7.22 -16.58
C ALA A 68 0.72 6.77 -15.38
N THR A 69 1.81 6.05 -15.64
CA THR A 69 2.75 5.58 -14.59
C THR A 69 3.28 6.73 -13.74
N GLY A 70 3.50 7.90 -14.33
CA GLY A 70 3.93 9.10 -13.59
C GLY A 70 2.90 9.64 -12.57
N SER A 71 1.63 9.24 -12.68
CA SER A 71 0.59 9.55 -11.68
C SER A 71 0.57 8.57 -10.50
N MET A 72 1.29 7.46 -10.61
CA MET A 72 1.28 6.39 -9.62
C MET A 72 2.29 6.64 -8.51
N ARG A 73 1.97 6.10 -7.33
CA ARG A 73 2.72 6.21 -6.10
C ARG A 73 2.71 4.87 -5.39
N SER A 74 3.69 4.66 -4.52
CA SER A 74 3.79 3.45 -3.70
C SER A 74 3.75 3.83 -2.22
N ILE A 75 3.01 3.03 -1.45
CA ILE A 75 3.11 2.99 0.01
C ILE A 75 3.51 1.58 0.40
N VAL A 76 4.52 1.46 1.25
CA VAL A 76 4.97 0.17 1.78
C VAL A 76 4.68 0.15 3.26
N PHE A 77 3.88 -0.83 3.68
CA PHE A 77 3.69 -1.16 5.09
C PHE A 77 4.53 -2.37 5.44
N VAL A 78 5.19 -2.34 6.59
CA VAL A 78 5.92 -3.49 7.13
C VAL A 78 5.16 -4.07 8.34
N LYS A 79 5.04 -5.39 8.39
CA LYS A 79 4.48 -6.08 9.55
C LYS A 79 5.51 -6.07 10.68
N LYS A 80 5.14 -5.46 11.80
CA LYS A 80 5.97 -5.43 13.01
C LYS A 80 6.23 -6.87 13.49
N GLY A 81 7.48 -7.15 13.82
CA GLY A 81 7.83 -8.27 14.69
C GLY A 81 7.01 -8.19 15.98
N ARG A 82 6.59 -9.33 16.54
CA ARG A 82 6.24 -9.32 17.97
C ARG A 82 7.49 -8.81 18.69
N LEU A 83 7.40 -7.65 19.34
CA LEU A 83 8.34 -7.32 20.40
C LEU A 83 8.24 -8.47 21.39
N GLN A 84 9.34 -9.20 21.54
CA GLN A 84 9.50 -10.15 22.63
C GLN A 84 9.54 -9.39 23.95
#